data_AF-A0A2H0S1R7-F1
#
_entry.id   AF-A0A2H0S1R7-F1
#
_cell.length_a   1.000
_cell.length_b   1.000
_cell.length_c   1.000
_cell.angle_alpha   90.00
_cell.angle_beta   90.00
_cell.angle_gamma   90.00
#
_symmetry.space_group_name_H-M   'P 1'
#
loop_
_entity.id
_entity.type
_entity.pdbx_description
1 polymer ?
#
loop_
_entity_poly.entity_id
_entity_poly.type
_entity_poly.pdbx_seq_one_letter_code
_entity_poly.pdbx_strand_id
1 'polypeptide(L)'
;MTKKYLSKDCSLAALLSVLLVVGFAIVIPQIHVLNEMVLGYYNTLPVSESADFDRDEIPNTIDDSDGDHISDKYDSTPFGTLHGSLIQR
;
A
#
# COMPACT_ATOMS: atom_id res chain seq x y z
N MET A 1 -40.73 -33.45 7.70
CA MET A 1 -39.55 -32.55 7.71
C MET A 1 -39.77 -31.43 6.70
N THR A 2 -40.21 -30.26 7.16
CA THR A 2 -40.40 -29.08 6.31
C THR A 2 -39.04 -28.44 6.03
N LYS A 3 -38.60 -28.44 4.77
CA LYS A 3 -37.40 -27.71 4.35
C LYS A 3 -37.68 -26.23 4.56
N LYS A 4 -36.99 -25.61 5.52
CA LYS A 4 -37.04 -24.16 5.72
C LYS A 4 -36.33 -23.52 4.53
N TYR A 5 -37.10 -22.98 3.59
CA TYR A 5 -36.55 -22.22 2.47
C TYR A 5 -36.11 -20.84 2.99
N LEU A 6 -34.82 -20.55 2.89
CA LEU A 6 -34.26 -19.25 3.23
C LEU A 6 -34.72 -18.24 2.17
N SER A 7 -35.27 -17.09 2.60
CA SER A 7 -35.72 -16.04 1.68
C SER A 7 -34.54 -15.55 0.83
N LYS A 8 -34.78 -15.33 -0.47
CA LYS A 8 -33.75 -14.88 -1.43
C LYS A 8 -33.05 -13.60 -0.96
N ASP A 9 -33.80 -12.69 -0.35
CA ASP A 9 -33.27 -11.42 0.17
C ASP A 9 -32.31 -11.64 1.35
N CYS A 10 -32.61 -12.63 2.20
CA CYS A 10 -31.75 -13.02 3.32
C CYS A 10 -30.45 -13.66 2.82
N SER A 11 -30.54 -14.50 1.79
CA SER A 11 -29.37 -15.12 1.14
C SER A 11 -28.47 -14.08 0.46
N LEU A 12 -29.07 -13.09 -0.22
CA LEU A 12 -28.35 -12.00 -0.87
C LEU A 12 -27.64 -11.11 0.17
N ALA A 13 -28.34 -10.74 1.24
CA ALA A 13 -27.78 -9.95 2.32
C ALA A 13 -26.62 -10.67 3.00
N ALA A 14 -26.73 -11.99 3.22
CA ALA A 14 -25.65 -12.80 3.78
C ALA A 14 -24.44 -12.90 2.84
N LEU A 15 -24.66 -13.03 1.53
CA LEU A 15 -23.56 -13.04 0.56
C LEU A 15 -22.83 -11.70 0.49
N LEU A 16 -23.57 -10.59 0.46
CA LEU A 16 -23.01 -9.25 0.43
C LEU A 16 -22.26 -8.92 1.73
N SER A 17 -22.76 -9.36 2.90
CA SER A 17 -22.07 -9.15 4.16
C SER A 17 -20.75 -9.93 4.23
N VAL A 18 -20.74 -11.18 3.76
CA VAL A 18 -19.51 -11.98 3.66
C VAL A 18 -18.52 -11.33 2.69
N LEU A 19 -18.98 -10.86 1.54
CA LEU A 19 -18.12 -10.17 0.56
C LEU A 19 -17.48 -8.92 1.16
N LEU A 20 -18.27 -8.12 1.89
CA LEU A 20 -17.78 -6.91 2.58
C LEU A 20 -16.70 -7.27 3.61
N VAL A 21 -16.94 -8.30 4.44
CA VAL A 21 -15.98 -8.73 5.45
C VAL A 21 -14.69 -9.25 4.81
N VAL A 22 -14.78 -10.07 3.76
CA VAL A 22 -13.60 -10.57 3.04
C VAL A 22 -12.82 -9.41 2.43
N GLY A 23 -13.50 -8.45 1.79
CA GLY A 23 -12.87 -7.27 1.21
C GLY A 23 -12.11 -6.44 2.25
N PHE A 24 -12.80 -6.02 3.31
CA PHE A 24 -12.22 -5.11 4.30
C PHE A 24 -11.27 -5.77 5.30
N ALA A 25 -11.55 -7.00 5.73
CA ALA A 25 -10.77 -7.65 6.78
C ALA A 25 -9.63 -8.52 6.25
N ILE A 26 -9.67 -8.95 4.98
CA ILE A 26 -8.65 -9.84 4.40
C ILE A 26 -7.91 -9.12 3.27
N VAL A 27 -8.64 -8.65 2.26
CA VAL A 27 -8.00 -8.11 1.05
C VAL A 27 -7.28 -6.79 1.32
N ILE A 28 -7.93 -5.83 1.99
CA ILE A 28 -7.32 -4.52 2.26
C ILE A 28 -6.03 -4.65 3.11
N PRO A 29 -6.01 -5.39 4.25
CA PRO A 29 -4.78 -5.58 5.01
C PRO A 29 -3.68 -6.28 4.21
N GLN A 30 -4.02 -7.26 3.37
CA GLN A 30 -3.03 -7.94 2.52
C GLN A 30 -2.44 -7.00 1.47
N ILE A 31 -3.25 -6.14 0.86
CA ILE A 31 -2.77 -5.12 -0.08
C ILE A 31 -1.87 -4.10 0.63
N HIS A 32 -2.24 -3.68 1.84
CA HIS A 32 -1.41 -2.77 2.64
C HIS A 32 -0.03 -3.38 2.91
N VAL A 33 0.00 -4.62 3.42
CA VAL A 33 1.26 -5.34 3.67
C VAL A 33 2.09 -5.52 2.38
N LEU A 34 1.45 -5.84 1.25
CA LEU A 34 2.14 -5.90 -0.04
C LEU A 34 2.76 -4.55 -0.42
N ASN A 35 2.04 -3.46 -0.24
CA ASN A 35 2.55 -2.12 -0.50
C ASN A 35 3.76 -1.79 0.40
N GLU A 36 3.70 -2.18 1.68
CA GLU A 36 4.81 -2.00 2.61
C GLU A 36 6.06 -2.80 2.20
N MET A 37 5.89 -4.06 1.77
CA MET A 37 7.01 -4.87 1.28
C MET A 37 7.64 -4.28 0.02
N VAL A 38 6.81 -3.73 -0.88
CA VAL A 38 7.28 -3.10 -2.12
C VAL A 38 8.07 -1.83 -1.81
N LEU A 39 7.56 -0.94 -0.95
CA LEU A 39 8.26 0.26 -0.48
C LEU A 39 9.59 -0.10 0.20
N GLY A 40 9.57 -1.07 1.11
CA GLY A 40 10.77 -1.54 1.80
C GLY A 40 11.82 -2.12 0.84
N TYR A 41 11.40 -2.81 -0.23
CA TYR A 41 12.33 -3.30 -1.25
C TYR A 41 13.04 -2.16 -1.98
N TYR A 42 12.31 -1.13 -2.41
CA TYR A 42 12.89 0.00 -3.14
C TYR A 42 13.85 0.82 -2.26
N ASN A 43 13.58 0.98 -0.96
CA ASN A 43 14.50 1.62 -0.02
C ASN A 43 15.85 0.88 0.15
N THR A 44 15.96 -0.38 -0.27
CA THR A 44 17.19 -1.19 -0.12
C THR A 44 18.01 -1.33 -1.40
N LEU A 45 17.54 -0.78 -2.51
CA LEU A 45 18.25 -0.89 -3.78
C LEU A 45 19.47 0.03 -3.81
N PRO A 46 20.63 -0.44 -4.31
CA PRO A 46 21.81 0.40 -4.43
C PRO A 46 21.57 1.53 -5.44
N VAL A 47 21.79 2.77 -5.00
CA VAL A 47 21.56 3.96 -5.83
C VAL A 47 22.75 4.22 -6.75
N SER A 48 22.49 4.23 -8.07
CA SER A 48 23.45 4.69 -9.08
C SER A 48 23.26 6.17 -9.36
N GLU A 49 24.30 6.89 -9.80
CA GLU A 49 24.20 8.35 -10.05
C GLU A 49 23.27 8.73 -11.21
N SER A 50 22.96 7.78 -12.10
CA SER A 50 22.01 7.93 -13.20
C SER A 50 20.72 7.13 -12.98
N ALA A 51 20.45 6.71 -11.74
CA ALA A 51 19.20 6.05 -11.41
C ALA A 51 18.08 7.07 -11.25
N ASP A 52 16.89 6.64 -11.66
CA ASP A 52 15.60 7.27 -11.52
C ASP A 52 14.66 6.13 -11.10
N PHE A 53 14.32 6.07 -9.81
CA PHE A 53 13.67 4.91 -9.22
C PHE A 53 12.16 4.89 -9.44
N ASP A 54 11.51 6.04 -9.39
CA ASP A 54 10.08 6.21 -9.55
C ASP A 54 9.66 6.55 -10.99
N ARG A 55 10.65 6.88 -11.84
CA ARG A 55 10.54 7.12 -13.29
C ARG A 55 9.83 8.41 -13.62
N ASP A 56 10.08 9.45 -12.84
CA ASP A 56 9.54 10.79 -13.06
C ASP A 56 10.46 11.70 -13.91
N GLU A 57 11.58 11.14 -14.39
CA GLU A 57 12.63 11.82 -15.17
C GLU A 57 13.56 12.73 -14.33
N ILE A 58 13.46 12.69 -13.00
CA ILE A 58 14.33 13.39 -12.07
C ILE A 58 15.39 12.40 -11.55
N PRO A 59 16.70 12.69 -11.71
CA PRO A 59 17.74 11.83 -11.15
C PRO A 59 17.67 11.79 -9.62
N ASN A 60 17.80 10.60 -9.02
CA ASN A 60 17.81 10.39 -7.55
C ASN A 60 18.87 11.21 -6.78
N THR A 61 19.83 11.82 -7.49
CA THR A 61 20.81 12.73 -6.89
C THR A 61 20.21 14.06 -6.45
N ILE A 62 19.14 14.49 -7.11
CA ILE A 62 18.44 15.75 -6.88
C ILE A 62 16.96 15.56 -6.58
N ASP A 63 16.40 14.37 -6.82
CA ASP A 63 15.04 14.03 -6.46
C ASP A 63 14.86 13.90 -4.95
N ASP A 64 13.68 14.25 -4.46
CA ASP A 64 13.23 14.27 -3.05
C ASP A 64 11.80 13.70 -3.04
N SER A 65 11.70 12.39 -3.29
CA SER A 65 10.44 11.69 -3.58
C SER A 65 9.47 11.69 -2.40
N ASP A 66 9.97 11.75 -1.16
CA ASP A 66 9.16 11.82 0.06
C ASP A 66 8.98 13.23 0.63
N GLY A 67 9.75 14.20 0.13
CA GLY A 67 9.67 15.61 0.50
C GLY A 67 10.30 15.95 1.84
N ASP A 68 11.22 15.12 2.36
CA ASP A 68 11.90 15.34 3.63
C ASP A 68 13.14 16.26 3.54
N HIS A 69 13.43 16.77 2.33
CA HIS A 69 14.57 17.63 1.97
C HIS A 69 15.93 16.91 1.89
N ILE A 70 15.95 15.58 1.87
CA ILE A 70 17.12 14.76 1.60
C ILE A 70 16.94 14.16 0.21
N SER A 71 17.98 14.20 -0.63
CA SER A 71 17.82 13.57 -1.93
C SER A 71 17.84 12.04 -1.84
N ASP A 72 17.05 11.39 -2.69
CA ASP A 72 16.80 9.95 -2.69
C ASP A 72 18.07 9.08 -2.64
N LYS A 73 19.18 9.57 -3.22
CA LYS A 73 20.49 8.90 -3.20
C LYS A 73 21.10 8.80 -1.81
N TYR A 74 20.89 9.80 -0.96
CA TYR A 74 21.45 9.87 0.38
C TYR A 74 20.43 9.52 1.46
N ASP A 75 19.16 9.39 1.09
CA ASP A 75 18.12 8.95 1.99
C ASP A 75 18.15 7.41 2.16
N SER A 76 18.03 6.98 3.41
CA SER A 76 17.83 5.58 3.78
C SER A 76 16.40 5.11 3.53
N THR A 77 15.45 6.05 3.39
CA THR A 77 14.04 5.79 3.15
C THR A 77 13.44 6.72 2.09
N PRO A 78 13.96 6.73 0.84
CA PRO A 78 13.60 7.71 -0.20
C PRO A 78 12.11 7.77 -0.56
N PHE A 79 11.34 6.73 -0.22
CA PHE A 79 9.87 6.70 -0.37
C PHE A 79 9.12 6.88 0.95
N GLY A 80 9.79 7.42 1.97
CA GLY A 80 9.33 7.60 3.34
C GLY A 80 9.52 6.38 4.24
N THR A 81 9.52 6.65 5.54
CA THR A 81 9.24 5.64 6.58
C THR A 81 7.73 5.54 6.78
N LEU A 82 7.20 4.30 6.78
CA LEU A 82 5.80 3.97 7.04
C LEU A 82 5.28 4.33 8.47
N HIS A 83 5.87 5.32 9.14
CA HIS A 83 5.45 5.79 10.46
C HIS A 83 5.32 7.32 10.60
N GLY A 84 5.31 8.08 9.50
CA GLY A 84 5.32 9.55 9.54
C GLY A 84 4.07 10.29 9.09
N SER A 85 3.35 9.86 8.05
CA SER A 85 2.47 10.79 7.30
C SER A 85 0.96 10.59 7.44
N LEU A 86 0.48 9.59 8.21
CA LEU A 86 -0.96 9.49 8.54
C LEU A 86 -1.34 10.15 9.89
N ILE A 87 -0.38 10.80 10.57
CA ILE A 87 -0.65 11.55 11.81
C ILE A 87 0.04 12.92 11.79
N GLN A 88 -0.19 13.73 10.76
CA GLN A 88 -0.10 15.19 10.91
C GLN A 88 -1.25 15.87 10.17
N ARG A 89 -2.35 16.00 10.93
CA ARG A 89 -3.44 16.99 10.90
C ARG A 89 -3.87 17.57 9.55
#